data_AF-A0A524CH95-F1
#
_entry.id   AF-A0A524CH95-F1
#
_cell.length_a   1.000
_cell.length_b   1.000
_cell.length_c   1.000
_cell.angle_alpha   90.00
_cell.angle_beta   90.00
_cell.angle_gamma   90.00
#
_symmetry.space_group_name_H-M   'P 1'
#
loop_
_entity.id
_entity.type
_entity.pdbx_description
1 polymer ?
#
loop_
_entity_poly.entity_id
_entity_poly.type
_entity_poly.pdbx_seq_one_letter_code
_entity_poly.pdbx_strand_id
1 'polypeptide(L)'
;MVKKIVYIIIFIISTIIALIHGIFLQPSWNIFLSWIFIGFWICITIKYIQMLKSYREFNSPHNTSSFILGTLFTGLLYSFIGFYTGLLQWNLIPFFGLYISLWILIFAIPYLIWNSYLVYSCFTKFSIVYFGNKSFHGWKYGIFVIILTFTIEIIFAVYFYAISNLFPILIPSIHVSPDFFLIIYSFFLSYVLIRHGILGKRRTISQITQTRRTTPDGRNIITTTATSTTNVQNPDGSTRRSSRRRSTTQTQRPSSSSSTSTSRRSKPTARRSTRSSTKQKPSIERKAKPKRKPRPKSRGISKSTFEKYKPKTAVLNKDDFKCIFCFRLPELPKDKGRGIILCPHCRYPAHADEFEEWMRDSHLCSRCDKPIRRKPKSISVKNYLRIYAYFLKMKKRKK
;
A
#
# COMPACT_ATOMS: atom_id res chain seq x y z
N MET A 1 -10.38 -20.05 9.79
CA MET A 1 -11.32 -18.99 10.19
C MET A 1 -11.95 -19.42 11.51
N VAL A 2 -11.73 -18.72 12.62
CA VAL A 2 -12.25 -19.16 13.93
C VAL A 2 -13.75 -18.93 13.97
N LYS A 3 -14.50 -19.97 14.35
CA LYS A 3 -15.97 -19.91 14.44
C LYS A 3 -16.37 -18.92 15.53
N LYS A 4 -17.42 -18.14 15.30
CA LYS A 4 -17.96 -17.16 16.28
C LYS A 4 -18.20 -17.78 17.66
N ILE A 5 -18.58 -19.06 17.70
CA ILE A 5 -18.82 -19.84 18.92
C ILE A 5 -17.62 -19.88 19.86
N VAL A 6 -16.37 -19.82 19.34
CA VAL A 6 -15.17 -19.87 20.18
C VAL A 6 -15.07 -18.63 21.08
N TYR A 7 -15.39 -17.44 20.56
CA TYR A 7 -15.38 -16.21 21.37
C TYR A 7 -16.47 -16.23 22.44
N ILE A 8 -17.63 -16.79 22.12
CA ILE A 8 -18.74 -16.96 23.08
C ILE A 8 -18.31 -17.90 24.20
N ILE A 9 -17.70 -19.05 23.86
CA ILE A 9 -17.20 -20.01 24.85
C ILE A 9 -16.16 -19.37 25.78
N ILE A 10 -15.18 -18.63 25.23
CA ILE A 10 -14.17 -17.93 26.04
C ILE A 10 -14.84 -16.96 27.01
N PHE A 11 -15.82 -16.17 26.53
CA PHE A 11 -16.51 -15.20 27.37
C PHE A 11 -17.36 -15.86 28.46
N ILE A 12 -18.05 -16.97 28.16
CA ILE A 12 -18.80 -17.76 29.15
C ILE A 12 -17.86 -18.29 30.22
N ILE A 13 -16.73 -18.91 29.83
CA ILE A 13 -15.73 -19.43 30.78
C ILE A 13 -15.20 -18.31 31.66
N SER A 14 -14.79 -17.18 31.07
CA SER A 14 -14.32 -16.01 31.83
C SER A 14 -15.38 -15.47 32.77
N THR A 15 -16.66 -15.49 32.39
CA THR A 15 -17.78 -15.06 33.24
C THR A 15 -17.99 -16.03 34.42
N ILE A 16 -17.95 -17.34 34.18
CA ILE A 16 -18.06 -18.34 35.25
C ILE A 16 -16.92 -18.16 36.27
N ILE A 17 -15.68 -18.01 35.80
CA ILE A 17 -14.52 -17.78 36.67
C ILE A 17 -14.67 -16.45 37.42
N ALA A 18 -15.12 -15.39 36.74
CA ALA A 18 -15.39 -14.10 37.37
C ALA A 18 -16.43 -14.20 38.49
N LEU A 19 -17.53 -14.93 38.28
CA LEU A 19 -18.56 -15.16 39.30
C LEU A 19 -17.97 -15.93 40.49
N ILE A 20 -17.28 -17.04 40.25
CA ILE A 20 -16.67 -17.86 41.31
C ILE A 20 -15.69 -17.03 42.14
N HIS A 21 -14.73 -16.37 41.50
CA HIS A 21 -13.68 -15.66 42.22
C HIS A 21 -14.12 -14.30 42.77
N GLY A 22 -14.80 -13.50 41.96
CA GLY A 22 -15.14 -12.12 42.28
C GLY A 22 -16.44 -11.93 43.07
N ILE A 23 -17.29 -12.96 43.17
CA ILE A 23 -18.53 -12.90 43.98
C ILE A 23 -18.50 -13.90 45.12
N PHE A 24 -18.12 -15.16 44.87
CA PHE A 24 -18.24 -16.21 45.89
C PHE A 24 -16.99 -16.35 46.78
N LEU A 25 -15.78 -16.31 46.21
CA LEU A 25 -14.54 -16.53 46.97
C LEU A 25 -13.99 -15.26 47.60
N GLN A 26 -13.87 -14.19 46.80
CA GLN A 26 -13.32 -12.90 47.22
C GLN A 26 -14.19 -11.78 46.64
N PRO A 27 -15.31 -11.42 47.31
CA PRO A 27 -16.25 -10.43 46.83
C PRO A 27 -15.58 -9.09 46.50
N SER A 28 -15.35 -8.83 45.21
CA SER A 28 -14.65 -7.65 44.72
C SER A 28 -14.95 -7.43 43.24
N TRP A 29 -15.48 -6.25 42.92
CA TRP A 29 -15.68 -5.82 41.54
C TRP A 29 -14.36 -5.78 40.76
N ASN A 30 -13.25 -5.45 41.41
CA ASN A 30 -11.93 -5.42 40.79
C ASN A 30 -11.53 -6.84 40.34
N ILE A 31 -11.71 -7.86 41.19
CA ILE A 31 -11.40 -9.27 40.84
C ILE A 31 -12.35 -9.78 39.77
N PHE A 32 -13.65 -9.49 39.90
CA PHE A 32 -14.66 -9.87 38.91
C PHE A 32 -14.33 -9.31 37.52
N LEU A 33 -14.12 -8.00 37.42
CA LEU A 33 -13.84 -7.33 36.15
C LEU A 33 -12.50 -7.75 35.56
N SER A 34 -11.48 -8.03 36.37
CA SER A 34 -10.20 -8.55 35.87
C SER A 34 -10.37 -9.85 35.08
N TRP A 35 -11.18 -10.80 35.57
CA TRP A 35 -11.44 -12.05 34.84
C TRP A 35 -12.21 -11.83 33.53
N ILE A 36 -13.17 -10.90 33.51
CA ILE A 36 -13.87 -10.50 32.28
C ILE A 36 -12.88 -9.88 31.29
N PHE A 37 -11.98 -9.00 31.75
CA PHE A 37 -10.97 -8.39 30.91
C PHE A 37 -9.92 -9.39 30.40
N ILE A 38 -9.58 -10.43 31.15
CA ILE A 38 -8.75 -11.53 30.62
C ILE A 38 -9.46 -12.23 29.46
N GLY A 39 -10.76 -12.51 29.58
CA GLY A 39 -11.56 -13.09 28.49
C GLY A 39 -11.58 -12.21 27.24
N PHE A 40 -11.79 -10.91 27.43
CA PHE A 40 -11.75 -9.92 26.35
C PHE A 40 -10.36 -9.86 25.69
N TRP A 41 -9.30 -9.97 26.50
CA TRP A 41 -7.91 -9.95 26.03
C TRP A 41 -7.64 -11.13 25.12
N ILE A 42 -8.02 -12.34 25.54
CA ILE A 42 -7.85 -13.56 24.76
C ILE A 42 -8.59 -13.44 23.42
N CYS A 43 -9.82 -12.91 23.43
CA CYS A 43 -10.60 -12.68 22.22
C CYS A 43 -9.91 -11.70 21.26
N ILE A 44 -9.38 -10.58 21.78
CA ILE A 44 -8.61 -9.62 21.00
C ILE A 44 -7.36 -10.28 20.43
N THR A 45 -6.57 -10.98 21.25
CA THR A 45 -5.32 -11.65 20.83
C THR A 45 -5.58 -12.66 19.71
N ILE A 46 -6.64 -13.47 19.84
CA ILE A 46 -7.03 -14.45 18.80
C ILE A 46 -7.41 -13.75 17.49
N LYS A 47 -8.21 -12.69 17.57
CA LYS A 47 -8.61 -11.89 16.38
C LYS A 47 -7.40 -11.22 15.75
N TYR A 48 -6.49 -10.71 16.58
CA TYR A 48 -5.26 -10.06 16.16
C TYR A 48 -4.33 -11.01 15.41
N ILE A 49 -4.10 -12.21 15.94
CA ILE A 49 -3.29 -13.25 15.28
C ILE A 49 -3.93 -13.68 13.95
N GLN A 50 -5.26 -13.81 13.88
CA GLN A 50 -5.95 -14.12 12.62
C GLN A 50 -5.76 -13.02 11.57
N MET A 51 -5.89 -11.76 11.98
CA MET A 51 -5.60 -10.64 11.10
C MET A 51 -4.13 -10.69 10.65
N LEU A 52 -3.18 -10.93 11.56
CA LEU A 52 -1.77 -11.03 11.22
C LEU A 52 -1.49 -12.13 10.18
N LYS A 53 -2.09 -13.31 10.35
CA LYS A 53 -1.99 -14.44 9.40
C LYS A 53 -2.55 -14.06 8.03
N SER A 54 -3.76 -13.50 8.00
CA SER A 54 -4.40 -13.08 6.75
C SER A 54 -3.56 -12.04 6.00
N TYR A 55 -2.98 -11.07 6.70
CA TYR A 55 -2.14 -10.05 6.05
C TYR A 55 -0.80 -10.59 5.56
N ARG A 56 -0.20 -11.57 6.26
CA ARG A 56 0.99 -12.30 5.78
C ARG A 56 0.71 -13.05 4.48
N GLU A 57 -0.43 -13.72 4.37
CA GLU A 57 -0.83 -14.43 3.14
C GLU A 57 -0.90 -13.51 1.92
N PHE A 58 -1.21 -12.22 2.13
CA PHE A 58 -1.34 -11.24 1.05
C PHE A 58 -0.10 -10.36 0.84
N ASN A 59 1.01 -10.61 1.54
CA ASN A 59 2.20 -9.72 1.54
C ASN A 59 1.83 -8.24 1.75
N SER A 60 0.75 -8.01 2.50
CA SER A 60 0.21 -6.68 2.71
C SER A 60 0.96 -6.03 3.88
N PRO A 61 1.47 -4.80 3.72
CA PRO A 61 2.07 -4.08 4.83
C PRO A 61 1.05 -3.94 5.99
N HIS A 62 1.54 -3.96 7.24
CA HIS A 62 0.72 -3.70 8.44
C HIS A 62 0.27 -2.23 8.54
N ASN A 63 0.12 -1.54 7.41
CA ASN A 63 -0.13 -0.12 7.28
C ASN A 63 -1.63 0.20 7.27
N THR A 64 -2.46 -0.59 7.96
CA THR A 64 -3.87 -0.24 8.13
C THR A 64 -4.08 0.39 9.50
N SER A 65 -4.94 1.41 9.53
CA SER A 65 -5.30 2.12 10.75
C SER A 65 -5.82 1.16 11.82
N SER A 66 -6.58 0.13 11.45
CA SER A 66 -7.07 -0.87 12.40
C SER A 66 -5.95 -1.62 13.13
N PHE A 67 -4.80 -1.87 12.50
CA PHE A 67 -3.64 -2.44 13.19
C PHE A 67 -2.99 -1.42 14.13
N ILE A 68 -2.76 -0.20 13.63
CA ILE A 68 -2.04 0.84 14.37
C ILE A 68 -2.88 1.29 15.58
N LEU A 69 -4.12 1.73 15.36
CA LEU A 69 -5.02 2.18 16.42
C LEU A 69 -5.55 1.02 17.25
N GLY A 70 -5.75 -0.17 16.68
CA GLY A 70 -6.22 -1.33 17.46
C GLY A 70 -5.19 -1.79 18.48
N THR A 71 -3.91 -1.81 18.11
CA THR A 71 -2.81 -2.13 19.05
C THR A 71 -2.60 -1.02 20.07
N LEU A 72 -2.70 0.26 19.66
CA LEU A 72 -2.68 1.39 20.60
C LEU A 72 -3.80 1.28 21.63
N PHE A 73 -5.04 1.15 21.15
CA PHE A 73 -6.23 1.09 21.99
C PHE A 73 -6.14 -0.08 22.97
N THR A 74 -5.75 -1.27 22.50
CA THR A 74 -5.60 -2.43 23.38
C THR A 74 -4.50 -2.19 24.41
N GLY A 75 -3.32 -1.72 23.99
CA GLY A 75 -2.22 -1.43 24.90
C GLY A 75 -2.62 -0.43 26.00
N LEU A 76 -3.16 0.72 25.62
CA LEU A 76 -3.58 1.75 26.58
C LEU A 76 -4.73 1.28 27.48
N LEU A 77 -5.72 0.56 26.93
CA LEU A 77 -6.83 0.01 27.69
C LEU A 77 -6.33 -0.91 28.82
N TYR A 78 -5.44 -1.85 28.51
CA TYR A 78 -4.90 -2.77 29.52
C TYR A 78 -3.91 -2.10 30.47
N SER A 79 -3.22 -1.03 30.04
CA SER A 79 -2.45 -0.18 30.94
C SER A 79 -3.34 0.53 31.95
N PHE A 80 -4.45 1.13 31.51
CA PHE A 80 -5.35 1.89 32.39
C PHE A 80 -6.15 0.98 33.32
N ILE A 81 -6.64 -0.15 32.82
CA ILE A 81 -7.31 -1.17 33.66
C ILE A 81 -6.34 -1.75 34.69
N GLY A 82 -5.03 -1.76 34.41
CA GLY A 82 -4.00 -2.19 35.36
C GLY A 82 -3.99 -1.43 36.69
N PHE A 83 -4.58 -0.24 36.75
CA PHE A 83 -4.74 0.52 38.00
C PHE A 83 -5.92 0.03 38.88
N TYR A 84 -6.84 -0.74 38.30
CA TYR A 84 -8.09 -1.17 38.92
C TYR A 84 -8.22 -2.70 39.02
N THR A 85 -7.24 -3.47 38.53
CA THR A 85 -7.32 -4.93 38.47
C THR A 85 -7.16 -5.60 39.85
N GLY A 86 -8.09 -6.49 40.20
CA GLY A 86 -8.00 -7.33 41.40
C GLY A 86 -6.91 -8.41 41.34
N LEU A 87 -6.36 -8.67 40.15
CA LEU A 87 -5.43 -9.75 39.87
C LEU A 87 -4.04 -9.22 39.53
N LEU A 88 -3.00 -9.98 39.89
CA LEU A 88 -1.59 -9.70 39.56
C LEU A 88 -1.11 -8.31 40.03
N GLN A 89 -1.54 -7.89 41.22
CA GLN A 89 -1.22 -6.60 41.82
C GLN A 89 0.24 -6.46 42.30
N TRP A 90 1.10 -7.41 41.99
CA TRP A 90 2.48 -7.44 42.45
C TRP A 90 3.27 -6.29 41.83
N ASN A 91 3.88 -5.45 42.69
CA ASN A 91 4.90 -4.50 42.26
C ASN A 91 6.22 -5.26 42.07
N LEU A 92 6.71 -5.33 40.84
CA LEU A 92 7.98 -6.01 40.56
C LEU A 92 9.20 -5.23 41.06
N ILE A 93 9.09 -3.91 41.28
CA ILE A 93 10.18 -3.08 41.81
C ILE A 93 9.62 -2.15 42.89
N PRO A 94 9.57 -2.59 44.16
CA PRO A 94 9.05 -1.77 45.26
C PRO A 94 10.01 -0.65 45.68
N PHE A 95 11.29 -0.76 45.34
CA PHE A 95 12.32 0.24 45.62
C PHE A 95 12.21 1.36 44.57
N PHE A 96 12.35 2.64 44.93
CA PHE A 96 12.26 3.84 44.06
C PHE A 96 10.88 4.49 43.85
N GLY A 97 9.80 4.02 44.51
CA GLY A 97 8.48 4.68 44.39
C GLY A 97 7.86 4.61 42.98
N LEU A 98 8.44 3.78 42.11
CA LEU A 98 7.90 3.45 40.80
C LEU A 98 7.09 2.15 40.92
N TYR A 99 5.96 2.10 40.22
CA TYR A 99 5.14 0.89 40.18
C TYR A 99 5.33 0.18 38.85
N ILE A 100 5.67 -1.10 38.92
CA ILE A 100 5.75 -2.01 37.78
C ILE A 100 4.69 -3.08 37.95
N SER A 101 3.57 -2.89 37.27
CA SER A 101 2.45 -3.84 37.30
C SER A 101 2.74 -5.09 36.48
N LEU A 102 2.66 -6.28 37.10
CA LEU A 102 2.71 -7.54 36.37
C LEU A 102 1.55 -7.67 35.37
N TRP A 103 0.38 -7.11 35.68
CA TRP A 103 -0.75 -7.04 34.75
C TRP A 103 -0.40 -6.27 33.48
N ILE A 104 0.17 -5.07 33.62
CA ILE A 104 0.54 -4.22 32.48
C ILE A 104 1.64 -4.91 31.65
N LEU A 105 2.61 -5.54 32.33
CA LEU A 105 3.68 -6.30 31.69
C LEU A 105 3.14 -7.41 30.77
N ILE A 106 2.15 -8.18 31.22
CA ILE A 106 1.61 -9.31 30.46
C ILE A 106 0.62 -8.83 29.39
N PHE A 107 -0.31 -7.95 29.77
CA PHE A 107 -1.48 -7.68 28.94
C PHE A 107 -1.36 -6.44 28.06
N ALA A 108 -0.61 -5.41 28.48
CA ALA A 108 -0.50 -4.15 27.76
C ALA A 108 0.79 -4.05 26.92
N ILE A 109 1.94 -4.38 27.51
CA ILE A 109 3.26 -4.17 26.88
C ILE A 109 3.40 -4.83 25.51
N PRO A 110 2.97 -6.08 25.26
CA PRO A 110 3.09 -6.69 23.94
C PRO A 110 2.41 -5.83 22.84
N TYR A 111 1.30 -5.18 23.17
CA TYR A 111 0.57 -4.31 22.27
C TYR A 111 1.23 -2.94 22.13
N LEU A 112 1.75 -2.36 23.22
CA LEU A 112 2.45 -1.08 23.19
C LEU A 112 3.78 -1.17 22.42
N ILE A 113 4.57 -2.22 22.63
CA ILE A 113 5.80 -2.47 21.87
C ILE A 113 5.48 -2.61 20.38
N TRP A 114 4.45 -3.40 20.06
CA TRP A 114 4.06 -3.56 18.67
C TRP A 114 3.53 -2.28 18.05
N ASN A 115 2.74 -1.49 18.80
CA ASN A 115 2.28 -0.18 18.38
C ASN A 115 3.47 0.77 18.11
N SER A 116 4.43 0.84 19.02
CA SER A 116 5.69 1.58 18.87
C SER A 116 6.41 1.22 17.56
N TYR A 117 6.52 -0.07 17.25
CA TYR A 117 7.08 -0.53 15.99
C TYR A 117 6.26 -0.07 14.77
N LEU A 118 4.92 -0.12 14.83
CA LEU A 118 4.06 0.34 13.75
C LEU A 118 4.12 1.86 13.54
N VAL A 119 4.16 2.64 14.63
CA VAL A 119 4.32 4.09 14.60
C VAL A 119 5.68 4.47 14.03
N TYR A 120 6.77 3.84 14.50
CA TYR A 120 8.09 3.98 13.90
C TYR A 120 8.09 3.63 12.39
N SER A 121 7.37 2.57 12.02
CA SER A 121 7.21 2.17 10.62
C SER A 121 6.43 3.19 9.80
N CYS A 122 5.54 4.01 10.40
CA CYS A 122 4.87 5.11 9.70
C CYS A 122 5.85 6.17 9.19
N PHE A 123 6.96 6.40 9.91
CA PHE A 123 8.00 7.34 9.51
C PHE A 123 9.04 6.73 8.57
N THR A 124 9.35 5.44 8.74
CA THR A 124 10.52 4.81 8.10
C THR A 124 10.18 3.83 6.98
N LYS A 125 8.97 3.25 6.96
CA LYS A 125 8.58 2.17 6.04
C LYS A 125 7.29 2.47 5.26
N PHE A 126 6.28 3.07 5.88
CA PHE A 126 4.97 3.25 5.26
C PHE A 126 4.89 4.59 4.52
N SER A 127 4.70 4.54 3.20
CA SER A 127 4.32 5.73 2.42
C SER A 127 2.90 6.16 2.69
N ILE A 128 2.01 5.17 2.80
CA ILE A 128 0.56 5.32 2.91
C ILE A 128 0.07 4.43 4.05
N VAL A 129 -0.88 4.94 4.81
CA VAL A 129 -1.68 4.19 5.79
C VAL A 129 -3.14 4.20 5.34
N TYR A 130 -3.79 3.04 5.36
CA TYR A 130 -5.17 2.89 4.92
C TYR A 130 -6.14 2.93 6.10
N PHE A 131 -7.16 3.79 6.00
CA PHE A 131 -8.31 3.84 6.90
C PHE A 131 -9.56 3.52 6.09
N GLY A 132 -10.03 2.26 6.18
CA GLY A 132 -11.08 1.77 5.30
C GLY A 132 -10.67 1.91 3.83
N ASN A 133 -11.44 2.68 3.07
CA ASN A 133 -11.17 2.94 1.65
C ASN A 133 -10.31 4.20 1.40
N LYS A 134 -9.96 4.95 2.44
CA LYS A 134 -9.18 6.19 2.32
C LYS A 134 -7.71 5.92 2.61
N SER A 135 -6.82 6.57 1.85
CA SER A 135 -5.38 6.55 2.06
C SER A 135 -4.93 7.85 2.72
N PHE A 136 -4.04 7.72 3.69
CA PHE A 136 -3.40 8.82 4.40
C PHE A 136 -1.90 8.73 4.24
N HIS A 137 -1.20 9.86 4.21
CA HIS A 137 0.26 9.85 4.16
C HIS A 137 0.82 9.29 5.48
N GLY A 138 1.69 8.27 5.39
CA GLY A 138 2.17 7.53 6.56
C GLY A 138 2.81 8.43 7.63
N TRP A 139 3.67 9.37 7.21
CA TRP A 139 4.30 10.32 8.13
C TRP A 139 3.27 11.18 8.90
N LYS A 140 2.26 11.74 8.21
CA LYS A 140 1.21 12.55 8.86
C LYS A 140 0.38 11.70 9.81
N TYR A 141 0.10 10.46 9.41
CA TYR A 141 -0.64 9.52 10.23
C TYR A 141 0.15 9.13 11.50
N GLY A 142 1.47 8.92 11.40
CA GLY A 142 2.33 8.65 12.54
C GLY A 142 2.32 9.79 13.57
N ILE A 143 2.42 11.04 13.13
CA ILE A 143 2.31 12.22 14.01
C ILE A 143 0.94 12.27 14.68
N PHE A 144 -0.13 12.08 13.91
CA PHE A 144 -1.49 12.04 14.45
C PHE A 144 -1.63 10.99 15.57
N VAL A 145 -1.11 9.79 15.35
CA VAL A 145 -1.18 8.71 16.35
C VAL A 145 -0.41 9.08 17.62
N ILE A 146 0.78 9.67 17.51
CA ILE A 146 1.56 10.10 18.68
C ILE A 146 0.83 11.19 19.47
N ILE A 147 0.29 12.21 18.78
CA ILE A 147 -0.48 13.28 19.43
C ILE A 147 -1.71 12.70 20.13
N LEU A 148 -2.42 11.79 19.46
CA LEU A 148 -3.57 11.10 20.03
C LEU A 148 -3.18 10.32 21.29
N THR A 149 -2.07 9.59 21.26
CA THR A 149 -1.55 8.86 22.43
C THR A 149 -1.31 9.80 23.60
N PHE A 150 -0.56 10.89 23.42
CA PHE A 150 -0.31 11.85 24.50
C PHE A 150 -1.59 12.50 25.01
N THR A 151 -2.54 12.80 24.12
CA THR A 151 -3.83 13.36 24.52
C THR A 151 -4.58 12.38 25.42
N ILE A 152 -4.61 11.09 25.07
CA ILE A 152 -5.24 10.05 25.88
C ILE A 152 -4.51 9.86 27.22
N GLU A 153 -3.18 9.87 27.23
CA GLU A 153 -2.38 9.77 28.46
C GLU A 153 -2.61 10.97 29.40
N ILE A 154 -2.67 12.19 28.87
CA ILE A 154 -2.98 13.39 29.66
C ILE A 154 -4.40 13.32 30.22
N ILE A 155 -5.39 12.96 29.41
CA ILE A 155 -6.78 12.79 29.88
C ILE A 155 -6.83 11.74 31.00
N PHE A 156 -6.13 10.62 30.82
CA PHE A 156 -6.07 9.58 31.84
C PHE A 156 -5.37 10.06 33.11
N ALA A 157 -4.26 10.78 33.01
CA ALA A 157 -3.55 11.34 34.16
C ALA A 157 -4.43 12.35 34.92
N VAL A 158 -5.13 13.23 34.22
CA VAL A 158 -6.09 14.17 34.83
C VAL A 158 -7.21 13.42 35.52
N TYR A 159 -7.82 12.43 34.86
CA TYR A 159 -8.84 11.58 35.47
C TYR A 159 -8.31 10.88 36.74
N PHE A 160 -7.12 10.29 36.65
CA PHE A 160 -6.53 9.56 37.76
C PHE A 160 -6.21 10.47 38.95
N TYR A 161 -5.53 11.60 38.76
CA TYR A 161 -5.13 12.46 39.88
C TYR A 161 -6.24 13.38 40.40
N ALA A 162 -7.12 13.87 39.53
CA ALA A 162 -8.15 14.85 39.91
C ALA A 162 -9.51 14.21 40.23
N ILE A 163 -9.86 13.08 39.60
CA ILE A 163 -11.23 12.54 39.65
C ILE A 163 -11.29 11.22 40.42
N SER A 164 -10.30 10.34 40.31
CA SER A 164 -10.39 9.00 40.93
C SER A 164 -10.56 9.04 42.46
N ASN A 165 -10.01 10.06 43.11
CA ASN A 165 -10.16 10.30 44.54
C ASN A 165 -11.58 10.77 44.94
N LEU A 166 -12.40 11.25 44.01
CA LEU A 166 -13.76 11.76 44.27
C LEU A 166 -14.80 10.64 44.35
N PHE A 167 -14.54 9.45 43.78
CA PHE A 167 -15.49 8.34 43.72
C PHE A 167 -14.87 6.99 44.16
N PRO A 168 -14.43 6.84 45.41
CA PRO A 168 -13.82 5.59 45.90
C PRO A 168 -14.82 4.42 46.03
N ILE A 169 -16.13 4.68 45.94
CA ILE A 169 -17.19 3.77 46.41
C ILE A 169 -17.41 2.56 45.47
N LEU A 170 -17.16 2.68 44.16
CA LEU A 170 -17.50 1.61 43.21
C LEU A 170 -16.30 0.74 42.80
N ILE A 171 -15.15 1.35 42.51
CA ILE A 171 -13.93 0.66 42.04
C ILE A 171 -12.73 1.47 42.54
N PRO A 172 -12.20 1.19 43.75
CA PRO A 172 -11.04 1.92 44.25
C PRO A 172 -9.81 1.60 43.40
N SER A 173 -9.03 2.63 43.08
CA SER A 173 -7.70 2.47 42.49
C SER A 173 -6.80 1.72 43.47
N ILE A 174 -6.10 0.70 43.00
CA ILE A 174 -5.23 -0.12 43.86
C ILE A 174 -3.83 0.49 43.96
N HIS A 175 -3.44 1.29 42.96
CA HIS A 175 -2.14 1.95 42.90
C HIS A 175 -2.34 3.46 42.87
N VAL A 176 -1.44 4.20 43.52
CA VAL A 176 -1.50 5.67 43.66
C VAL A 176 -0.43 6.36 42.79
N SER A 177 0.54 5.59 42.29
CA SER A 177 1.66 6.06 41.49
C SER A 177 1.49 5.71 40.01
N PRO A 178 2.04 6.51 39.07
CA PRO A 178 1.99 6.22 37.65
C PRO A 178 2.84 4.98 37.34
N ASP A 179 2.37 4.14 36.40
CA ASP A 179 3.11 2.95 35.99
C ASP A 179 4.33 3.33 35.15
N PHE A 180 5.48 2.77 35.49
CA PHE A 180 6.76 3.08 34.87
C PHE A 180 6.81 2.75 33.37
N PHE A 181 6.07 1.73 32.91
CA PHE A 181 6.06 1.36 31.49
C PHE A 181 5.35 2.38 30.61
N LEU A 182 4.30 3.03 31.12
CA LEU A 182 3.66 4.13 30.39
C LEU A 182 4.65 5.28 30.20
N ILE A 183 5.39 5.65 31.24
CA ILE A 183 6.42 6.69 31.17
C ILE A 183 7.49 6.34 30.13
N ILE A 184 8.04 5.11 30.16
CA ILE A 184 9.01 4.64 29.16
C ILE A 184 8.41 4.71 27.75
N TYR A 185 7.16 4.29 27.58
CA TYR A 185 6.47 4.31 26.30
C TYR A 185 6.31 5.74 25.78
N SER A 186 5.90 6.70 26.61
CA SER A 186 5.81 8.13 26.30
C SER A 186 7.18 8.71 25.89
N PHE A 187 8.26 8.36 26.59
CA PHE A 187 9.63 8.77 26.22
C PHE A 187 10.06 8.19 24.88
N PHE A 188 9.78 6.91 24.63
CA PHE A 188 10.09 6.27 23.36
C PHE A 188 9.34 6.93 22.19
N LEU A 189 8.03 7.20 22.34
CA LEU A 189 7.25 7.89 21.33
C LEU A 189 7.75 9.32 21.09
N SER A 190 8.12 10.04 22.15
CA SER A 190 8.73 11.36 22.05
C SER A 190 10.03 11.31 21.24
N TYR A 191 10.90 10.35 21.53
CA TYR A 191 12.12 10.12 20.77
C TYR A 191 11.82 9.85 19.28
N VAL A 192 10.87 8.96 18.98
CA VAL A 192 10.46 8.67 17.60
C VAL A 192 9.92 9.92 16.90
N LEU A 193 9.10 10.72 17.57
CA LEU A 193 8.53 11.95 17.04
C LEU A 193 9.63 12.97 16.73
N ILE A 194 10.55 13.22 17.66
CA ILE A 194 11.63 14.20 17.48
C ILE A 194 12.56 13.73 16.37
N ARG A 195 13.05 12.49 16.45
CA ARG A 195 14.08 11.96 15.55
C ARG A 195 13.55 11.73 14.13
N HIS A 196 12.36 11.16 13.99
CA HIS A 196 11.82 10.72 12.70
C HIS A 196 10.64 11.54 12.21
N GLY A 197 9.87 12.15 13.10
CA GLY A 197 8.80 13.08 12.75
C GLY A 197 9.35 14.45 12.36
N ILE A 198 10.01 15.13 13.29
CA ILE A 198 10.45 16.53 13.15
C ILE A 198 11.77 16.62 12.38
N LEU A 199 12.81 15.90 12.84
CA LEU A 199 14.16 15.97 12.26
C LEU A 199 14.37 15.02 11.08
N GLY A 200 13.40 14.13 10.81
CA GLY A 200 13.49 13.13 9.76
C GLY A 200 13.41 13.73 8.36
N LYS A 201 14.36 13.39 7.48
CA LYS A 201 14.26 13.73 6.05
C LYS A 201 13.02 13.07 5.45
N ARG A 202 12.09 13.88 4.93
CA ARG A 202 10.88 13.41 4.25
C ARG A 202 11.30 12.59 3.02
N ARG A 203 10.98 11.30 3.00
CA ARG A 203 11.20 10.48 1.81
C ARG A 203 10.26 10.93 0.71
N THR A 204 10.82 11.34 -0.42
CA THR A 204 10.05 11.58 -1.63
C THR A 204 9.51 10.24 -2.13
N ILE A 205 8.28 10.25 -2.67
CA ILE A 205 7.58 9.05 -3.17
C ILE A 205 8.45 8.22 -4.13
N SER A 206 9.36 8.89 -4.86
CA SER A 206 10.35 8.27 -5.76
C SER A 206 11.31 7.26 -5.10
N GLN A 207 11.65 7.43 -3.82
CA GLN A 207 12.57 6.53 -3.10
C GLN A 207 11.90 5.23 -2.62
N ILE A 208 10.58 5.23 -2.53
CA ILE A 208 9.80 4.11 -1.96
C ILE A 208 9.54 3.05 -3.04
N THR A 209 9.43 3.47 -4.30
CA THR A 209 9.33 2.56 -5.45
C THR A 209 10.63 1.79 -5.71
N GLN A 210 11.78 2.33 -5.28
CA GLN A 210 13.09 1.69 -5.45
C GLN A 210 13.38 0.58 -4.42
N THR A 211 12.74 0.59 -3.25
CA THR A 211 13.06 -0.36 -2.15
C THR A 211 12.28 -1.68 -2.18
N ARG A 212 11.44 -1.91 -3.20
CA ARG A 212 10.68 -3.16 -3.37
C ARG A 212 11.13 -3.96 -4.59
N ARG A 213 12.43 -4.20 -4.72
CA ARG A 213 13.00 -5.21 -5.63
C ARG A 213 13.82 -6.22 -4.82
N THR A 214 13.13 -7.12 -4.12
CA THR A 214 13.68 -8.43 -3.84
C THR A 214 13.29 -9.34 -5.01
N THR A 215 14.27 -9.67 -5.84
CA THR A 215 14.17 -10.78 -6.80
C THR A 215 13.98 -12.10 -6.02
N PRO A 216 13.36 -13.13 -6.64
CA PRO A 216 13.27 -14.47 -6.04
C PRO A 216 14.64 -15.09 -5.66
N ASP A 217 15.73 -14.58 -6.22
CA ASP A 217 17.10 -15.08 -6.02
C ASP A 217 17.92 -14.34 -4.94
N GLY A 218 17.32 -13.45 -4.15
CA GLY A 218 18.00 -12.85 -2.98
C GLY A 218 19.20 -11.93 -3.27
N ARG A 219 19.45 -11.54 -4.53
CA ARG A 219 20.52 -10.59 -4.87
C ARG A 219 20.03 -9.14 -4.84
N ASN A 220 20.58 -8.35 -3.91
CA ASN A 220 20.38 -6.91 -3.85
C ASN A 220 21.07 -6.22 -5.04
N ILE A 221 20.33 -5.83 -6.06
CA ILE A 221 20.85 -4.96 -7.13
C ILE A 221 20.58 -3.52 -6.72
N ILE A 222 21.61 -2.88 -6.16
CA ILE A 222 21.62 -1.42 -5.92
C ILE A 222 21.61 -0.74 -7.30
N THR A 223 20.45 -0.19 -7.70
CA THR A 223 20.38 0.65 -8.90
C THR A 223 20.61 2.09 -8.48
N THR A 224 21.87 2.48 -8.34
CA THR A 224 22.26 3.88 -8.15
C THR A 224 21.92 4.64 -9.42
N THR A 225 20.81 5.39 -9.42
CA THR A 225 20.54 6.37 -10.48
C THR A 225 21.24 7.66 -10.07
N ALA A 226 22.54 7.74 -10.37
CA ALA A 226 23.29 8.97 -10.27
C ALA A 226 22.71 9.98 -11.28
N THR A 227 22.14 11.04 -10.75
CA THR A 227 21.90 12.28 -11.48
C THR A 227 23.23 13.01 -11.53
N SER A 228 23.99 12.81 -12.60
CA SER A 228 25.15 13.64 -12.92
C SER A 228 25.11 14.00 -14.40
N THR A 229 24.79 15.27 -14.61
CA THR A 229 25.05 16.12 -15.76
C THR A 229 26.32 15.78 -16.56
N THR A 230 26.16 15.63 -17.88
CA THR A 230 27.07 16.08 -18.96
C THR A 230 28.57 16.14 -18.67
N ASN A 231 29.34 15.17 -19.20
CA ASN A 231 30.36 15.40 -20.23
C ASN A 231 30.98 14.06 -20.65
N VAL A 232 30.77 13.68 -21.92
CA VAL A 232 31.41 12.52 -22.56
C VAL A 232 32.75 12.99 -23.10
N GLN A 233 33.83 12.65 -22.40
CA GLN A 233 35.19 12.66 -22.94
C GLN A 233 35.64 11.21 -23.03
N ASN A 234 35.82 10.73 -24.27
CA ASN A 234 36.44 9.45 -24.59
C ASN A 234 37.93 9.47 -24.19
N PRO A 235 38.45 8.36 -23.66
CA PRO A 235 39.83 7.99 -23.91
C PRO A 235 39.88 6.61 -24.57
N ASP A 236 40.14 6.59 -25.88
CA ASP A 236 40.74 5.44 -26.54
C ASP A 236 42.22 5.40 -26.18
N GLY A 237 42.69 4.27 -25.66
CA GLY A 237 44.09 4.08 -25.28
C GLY A 237 44.44 2.60 -25.26
N SER A 238 44.60 2.01 -26.45
CA SER A 238 45.11 0.65 -26.62
C SER A 238 46.64 0.60 -26.49
N THR A 239 47.11 -0.42 -25.79
CA THR A 239 48.52 -0.76 -25.68
C THR A 239 49.04 -1.45 -26.93
N ARG A 240 50.01 -0.80 -27.58
CA ARG A 240 51.21 -1.30 -28.28
C ARG A 240 51.12 -2.71 -28.94
N ARG A 241 51.23 -2.73 -30.28
CA ARG A 241 52.21 -3.61 -30.95
C ARG A 241 52.64 -3.08 -32.32
N SER A 242 53.96 -3.06 -32.47
CA SER A 242 54.82 -2.91 -33.66
C SER A 242 54.18 -3.22 -35.02
N SER A 243 54.34 -2.33 -36.02
CA SER A 243 55.39 -2.48 -37.04
C SER A 243 55.25 -1.47 -38.21
N ARG A 244 56.42 -0.93 -38.62
CA ARG A 244 56.90 -0.72 -40.00
C ARG A 244 56.32 0.40 -40.89
N ARG A 245 57.22 1.38 -41.18
CA ARG A 245 57.49 2.14 -42.45
C ARG A 245 56.34 2.95 -43.08
N ARG A 246 56.55 4.05 -43.79
CA ARG A 246 57.64 4.99 -44.11
C ARG A 246 56.96 6.10 -44.93
N SER A 247 57.49 7.31 -44.85
CA SER A 247 57.54 8.33 -45.93
C SER A 247 56.52 9.48 -45.94
N THR A 248 57.12 10.70 -45.84
CA THR A 248 56.85 11.93 -46.64
C THR A 248 55.50 12.65 -46.41
N THR A 249 55.38 13.97 -46.19
CA THR A 249 56.24 15.14 -46.43
C THR A 249 55.76 16.32 -45.53
N GLN A 250 56.71 17.18 -45.14
CA GLN A 250 56.60 18.62 -44.87
C GLN A 250 55.64 19.32 -45.88
N THR A 251 54.84 20.37 -45.63
CA THR A 251 55.14 21.65 -45.00
C THR A 251 53.85 22.51 -44.94
N GLN A 252 53.90 23.55 -44.10
CA GLN A 252 53.29 24.88 -44.23
C GLN A 252 52.01 25.25 -43.45
N ARG A 253 52.19 26.41 -42.82
CA ARG A 253 51.39 27.17 -41.86
C ARG A 253 50.40 28.11 -42.60
N PRO A 254 49.47 28.74 -41.86
CA PRO A 254 48.25 29.31 -42.38
C PRO A 254 48.32 30.83 -42.61
N SER A 255 47.41 31.34 -43.43
CA SER A 255 46.73 32.65 -43.28
C SER A 255 45.85 32.85 -44.51
N SER A 256 44.54 32.97 -44.33
CA SER A 256 43.76 34.22 -44.49
C SER A 256 42.51 33.76 -45.28
N SER A 257 41.29 34.24 -45.11
CA SER A 257 40.78 35.60 -45.08
C SER A 257 39.24 35.51 -45.06
N SER A 258 38.60 36.54 -44.48
CA SER A 258 37.31 37.18 -44.84
C SER A 258 36.35 36.46 -45.81
N SER A 259 35.03 36.46 -45.62
CA SER A 259 34.14 37.62 -45.82
C SER A 259 32.68 37.14 -45.72
N THR A 260 31.78 37.88 -45.05
CA THR A 260 30.74 38.76 -45.66
C THR A 260 29.83 38.00 -46.65
N SER A 261 28.50 37.89 -46.48
CA SER A 261 27.57 39.01 -46.56
C SER A 261 26.10 38.49 -46.53
N THR A 262 25.24 39.28 -45.87
CA THR A 262 23.83 39.64 -46.20
C THR A 262 22.99 38.83 -47.20
N SER A 263 21.73 38.54 -46.82
CA SER A 263 20.52 39.23 -47.35
C SER A 263 19.27 38.35 -47.44
N ARG A 264 18.22 38.78 -46.71
CA ARG A 264 16.78 38.83 -47.04
C ARG A 264 16.26 38.02 -48.26
N ARG A 265 15.16 37.28 -48.06
CA ARG A 265 13.84 37.64 -48.65
C ARG A 265 12.67 36.80 -48.10
N SER A 266 11.55 37.50 -47.91
CA SER A 266 10.21 37.07 -47.55
C SER A 266 9.37 36.62 -48.76
N LYS A 267 8.42 35.69 -48.58
CA LYS A 267 6.99 35.81 -48.99
C LYS A 267 6.13 34.56 -48.67
N PRO A 268 4.82 34.72 -48.40
CA PRO A 268 3.85 33.65 -48.16
C PRO A 268 2.88 33.42 -49.35
N THR A 269 2.13 32.32 -49.36
CA THR A 269 0.92 32.19 -50.20
C THR A 269 -0.13 31.25 -49.62
N ALA A 270 -1.38 31.71 -49.63
CA ALA A 270 -2.62 30.99 -49.37
C ALA A 270 -3.21 30.43 -50.68
N ARG A 271 -4.05 29.38 -50.61
CA ARG A 271 -5.09 29.13 -51.64
C ARG A 271 -6.25 28.24 -51.16
N ARG A 272 -7.36 28.46 -51.86
CA ARG A 272 -8.79 28.20 -51.60
C ARG A 272 -9.31 27.27 -52.71
N SER A 273 -10.26 26.36 -52.43
CA SER A 273 -11.10 25.65 -53.44
C SER A 273 -12.22 24.89 -52.70
N THR A 274 -13.48 25.33 -52.74
CA THR A 274 -14.59 25.11 -53.71
C THR A 274 -15.38 23.80 -53.58
N ARG A 275 -16.69 23.97 -53.72
CA ARG A 275 -17.86 23.14 -53.40
C ARG A 275 -18.44 22.57 -54.70
N SER A 276 -18.98 21.35 -54.71
CA SER A 276 -19.97 20.96 -55.71
C SER A 276 -21.12 20.15 -55.10
N SER A 277 -22.30 20.36 -55.67
CA SER A 277 -23.63 19.91 -55.28
C SER A 277 -24.24 19.28 -56.52
N THR A 278 -24.88 18.11 -56.39
CA THR A 278 -25.71 17.54 -57.46
C THR A 278 -27.00 16.96 -56.87
N LYS A 279 -28.14 17.33 -57.47
CA LYS A 279 -29.53 17.05 -57.09
C LYS A 279 -30.13 15.92 -57.97
N GLN A 280 -31.03 15.14 -57.36
CA GLN A 280 -32.28 14.50 -57.84
C GLN A 280 -32.22 13.46 -59.01
N LYS A 281 -32.89 12.29 -58.95
CA LYS A 281 -34.36 12.08 -58.98
C LYS A 281 -34.75 10.60 -58.64
N PRO A 282 -36.04 10.28 -58.44
CA PRO A 282 -36.54 9.09 -57.74
C PRO A 282 -36.92 7.92 -58.67
N SER A 283 -36.92 6.69 -58.16
CA SER A 283 -37.50 5.54 -58.86
C SER A 283 -37.86 4.39 -57.92
N ILE A 284 -39.18 4.19 -57.81
CA ILE A 284 -39.91 2.91 -57.84
C ILE A 284 -39.68 1.92 -56.70
N GLU A 285 -40.75 1.86 -55.90
CA GLU A 285 -41.16 0.84 -54.95
C GLU A 285 -41.12 -0.58 -55.57
N ARG A 286 -40.20 -1.42 -55.07
CA ARG A 286 -40.26 -2.87 -55.24
C ARG A 286 -40.26 -3.53 -53.87
N LYS A 287 -41.40 -4.16 -53.53
CA LYS A 287 -41.57 -5.06 -52.39
C LYS A 287 -40.47 -6.14 -52.41
N ALA A 288 -39.43 -5.94 -51.62
CA ALA A 288 -38.41 -6.94 -51.36
C ALA A 288 -38.79 -7.75 -50.13
N LYS A 289 -38.91 -9.07 -50.32
CA LYS A 289 -39.09 -10.10 -49.28
C LYS A 289 -38.22 -9.81 -48.05
N PRO A 290 -38.69 -10.10 -46.81
CA PRO A 290 -37.91 -9.84 -45.61
C PRO A 290 -36.61 -10.65 -45.65
N LYS A 291 -35.49 -9.97 -45.95
CA LYS A 291 -34.16 -10.51 -45.71
C LYS A 291 -34.10 -10.83 -44.22
N ARG A 292 -34.16 -12.12 -43.88
CA ARG A 292 -33.82 -12.63 -42.55
C ARG A 292 -32.49 -11.97 -42.16
N LYS A 293 -32.55 -11.05 -41.20
CA LYS A 293 -31.34 -10.48 -40.59
C LYS A 293 -30.47 -11.66 -40.19
N PRO A 294 -29.22 -11.76 -40.66
CA PRO A 294 -28.35 -12.83 -40.20
C PRO A 294 -28.25 -12.68 -38.68
N ARG A 295 -28.77 -13.67 -37.94
CA ARG A 295 -28.51 -13.80 -36.51
C ARG A 295 -27.00 -13.62 -36.34
N PRO A 296 -26.52 -12.67 -35.52
CA PRO A 296 -25.10 -12.53 -35.30
C PRO A 296 -24.63 -13.83 -34.65
N LYS A 297 -24.06 -14.74 -35.45
CA LYS A 297 -23.24 -15.84 -34.93
C LYS A 297 -22.28 -15.16 -33.98
N SER A 298 -22.35 -15.50 -32.69
CA SER A 298 -21.44 -14.97 -31.68
C SER A 298 -20.04 -15.34 -32.16
N ARG A 299 -19.36 -14.39 -32.83
CA ARG A 299 -18.00 -14.59 -33.29
C ARG A 299 -17.19 -14.81 -32.02
N GLY A 300 -16.91 -16.07 -31.73
CA GLY A 300 -15.99 -16.46 -30.67
C GLY A 300 -14.67 -15.72 -30.88
N ILE A 301 -13.96 -15.46 -29.80
CA ILE A 301 -12.65 -14.83 -29.90
C ILE A 301 -11.74 -15.73 -30.74
N SER A 302 -11.18 -15.15 -31.81
CA SER A 302 -10.18 -15.84 -32.64
C SER A 302 -8.89 -16.04 -31.84
N LYS A 303 -8.13 -17.09 -32.17
CA LYS A 303 -6.80 -17.33 -31.60
C LYS A 303 -5.89 -16.10 -31.75
N SER A 304 -5.94 -15.42 -32.90
CA SER A 304 -5.19 -14.17 -33.14
C SER A 304 -5.56 -13.04 -32.19
N THR A 305 -6.85 -12.88 -31.88
CA THR A 305 -7.34 -11.88 -30.92
C THR A 305 -6.85 -12.22 -29.51
N PHE A 306 -6.91 -13.49 -29.12
CA PHE A 306 -6.38 -13.94 -27.84
C PHE A 306 -4.88 -13.67 -27.70
N GLU A 307 -4.08 -14.03 -28.71
CA GLU A 307 -2.63 -13.80 -28.74
C GLU A 307 -2.25 -12.32 -28.68
N LYS A 308 -3.10 -11.43 -29.20
CA LYS A 308 -2.88 -9.98 -29.15
C LYS A 308 -3.07 -9.40 -27.75
N TYR A 309 -4.03 -9.92 -26.98
CA TYR A 309 -4.46 -9.30 -25.72
C TYR A 309 -4.09 -10.10 -24.46
N LYS A 310 -3.57 -11.34 -24.60
CA LYS A 310 -3.11 -12.10 -23.44
C LYS A 310 -1.85 -11.47 -22.82
N PRO A 311 -1.71 -11.51 -21.48
CA PRO A 311 -0.46 -11.17 -20.80
C PRO A 311 0.73 -11.92 -21.40
N LYS A 312 1.87 -11.23 -21.54
CA LYS A 312 3.11 -11.85 -21.99
C LYS A 312 3.83 -12.43 -20.77
N THR A 313 3.67 -13.73 -20.57
CA THR A 313 4.34 -14.53 -19.54
C THR A 313 4.67 -15.91 -20.13
N ALA A 314 5.67 -16.59 -19.57
CA ALA A 314 6.05 -17.94 -19.98
C ALA A 314 4.92 -18.96 -19.70
N VAL A 315 4.28 -18.84 -18.54
CA VAL A 315 3.15 -19.68 -18.12
C VAL A 315 1.99 -18.78 -17.71
N LEU A 316 0.84 -18.95 -18.37
CA LEU A 316 -0.33 -18.10 -18.17
C LEU A 316 -1.25 -18.68 -17.10
N ASN A 317 -1.45 -17.94 -16.01
CA ASN A 317 -2.30 -18.28 -14.88
C ASN A 317 -3.56 -17.41 -14.83
N LYS A 318 -4.53 -17.81 -13.99
CA LYS A 318 -5.77 -17.04 -13.79
C LYS A 318 -5.48 -15.66 -13.21
N ASP A 319 -4.47 -15.55 -12.36
CA ASP A 319 -4.10 -14.31 -11.69
C ASP A 319 -3.49 -13.27 -12.63
N ASP A 320 -2.93 -13.70 -13.77
CA ASP A 320 -2.35 -12.77 -14.75
C ASP A 320 -3.40 -11.89 -15.45
N PHE A 321 -4.69 -12.25 -15.32
CA PHE A 321 -5.82 -11.49 -15.84
C PHE A 321 -6.40 -10.48 -14.85
N LYS A 322 -5.89 -10.44 -13.62
CA LYS A 322 -6.30 -9.46 -12.60
C LYS A 322 -5.62 -8.11 -12.88
N CYS A 323 -6.32 -7.03 -12.54
CA CYS A 323 -5.74 -5.69 -12.60
C CYS A 323 -4.46 -5.61 -11.75
N ILE A 324 -3.40 -5.02 -12.30
CA ILE A 324 -2.10 -4.87 -11.60
C ILE A 324 -2.12 -3.88 -10.42
N PHE A 325 -3.16 -3.06 -10.29
CA PHE A 325 -3.28 -2.09 -9.19
C PHE A 325 -4.26 -2.56 -8.12
N CYS A 326 -5.52 -2.87 -8.47
CA CYS A 326 -6.50 -3.34 -7.50
C CYS A 326 -6.51 -4.86 -7.25
N PHE A 327 -5.71 -5.63 -8.00
CA PHE A 327 -5.59 -7.10 -7.88
C PHE A 327 -6.90 -7.88 -8.00
N ARG A 328 -7.94 -7.26 -8.58
CA ARG A 328 -9.23 -7.87 -8.84
C ARG A 328 -9.37 -8.20 -10.32
N LEU A 329 -10.05 -9.30 -10.61
CA LEU A 329 -10.48 -9.59 -11.98
C LEU A 329 -11.57 -8.57 -12.34
N PRO A 330 -11.53 -7.95 -13.53
CA PRO A 330 -12.60 -7.05 -13.95
C PRO A 330 -13.96 -7.74 -13.94
N GLU A 331 -14.98 -7.11 -13.39
CA GLU A 331 -16.32 -7.71 -13.20
C GLU A 331 -17.43 -6.82 -13.76
N LEU A 332 -18.44 -7.41 -14.40
CA LEU A 332 -19.68 -6.72 -14.76
C LEU A 332 -20.78 -7.08 -13.75
N PRO A 333 -21.62 -6.11 -13.31
CA PRO A 333 -21.75 -4.74 -13.82
C PRO A 333 -20.82 -3.70 -13.18
N LYS A 334 -20.09 -4.04 -12.10
CA LYS A 334 -19.31 -3.09 -11.27
C LYS A 334 -18.33 -2.23 -12.07
N ASP A 335 -17.63 -2.80 -13.04
CA ASP A 335 -16.61 -2.11 -13.84
C ASP A 335 -17.14 -1.61 -15.20
N LYS A 336 -18.46 -1.58 -15.40
CA LYS A 336 -19.05 -1.11 -16.66
C LYS A 336 -18.68 0.35 -16.89
N GLY A 337 -18.00 0.62 -18.00
CA GLY A 337 -17.57 1.98 -18.39
C GLY A 337 -16.15 2.36 -17.98
N ARG A 338 -15.54 1.67 -16.99
CA ARG A 338 -14.15 1.97 -16.55
C ARG A 338 -13.12 1.69 -17.65
N GLY A 339 -13.32 0.62 -18.43
CA GLY A 339 -12.38 0.19 -19.46
C GLY A 339 -11.10 -0.46 -18.89
N ILE A 340 -10.39 -1.20 -19.73
CA ILE A 340 -9.17 -1.93 -19.38
C ILE A 340 -8.04 -1.49 -20.30
N ILE A 341 -6.94 -1.04 -19.72
CA ILE A 341 -5.71 -0.71 -20.43
C ILE A 341 -4.73 -1.87 -20.26
N LEU A 342 -4.10 -2.29 -21.36
CA LEU A 342 -3.00 -3.26 -21.30
C LEU A 342 -1.67 -2.53 -21.46
N CYS A 343 -0.67 -2.93 -20.68
CA CYS A 343 0.68 -2.46 -20.89
C CYS A 343 1.17 -2.82 -22.31
N PRO A 344 1.76 -1.89 -23.09
CA PRO A 344 2.23 -2.18 -24.44
C PRO A 344 3.36 -3.23 -24.47
N HIS A 345 4.13 -3.31 -23.39
CA HIS A 345 5.27 -4.22 -23.28
C HIS A 345 4.88 -5.60 -22.80
N CYS A 346 4.30 -5.70 -21.58
CA CYS A 346 3.97 -6.97 -20.92
C CYS A 346 2.51 -7.40 -21.04
N ARG A 347 1.61 -6.54 -21.55
CA ARG A 347 0.17 -6.80 -21.74
C ARG A 347 -0.61 -7.20 -20.48
N TYR A 348 -0.06 -6.95 -19.29
CA TYR A 348 -0.82 -7.07 -18.05
C TYR A 348 -1.91 -5.98 -17.99
N PRO A 349 -3.10 -6.32 -17.47
CA PRO A 349 -4.25 -5.42 -17.46
C PRO A 349 -4.23 -4.45 -16.29
N ALA A 350 -4.83 -3.29 -16.50
CA ALA A 350 -5.19 -2.32 -15.48
C ALA A 350 -6.57 -1.73 -15.78
N HIS A 351 -7.34 -1.37 -14.76
CA HIS A 351 -8.50 -0.50 -14.97
C HIS A 351 -8.01 0.87 -15.49
N ALA A 352 -8.73 1.46 -16.45
CA ALA A 352 -8.21 2.63 -17.16
C ALA A 352 -8.03 3.85 -16.23
N ASP A 353 -8.92 4.02 -15.25
CA ASP A 353 -8.83 5.04 -14.22
C ASP A 353 -7.57 4.87 -13.34
N GLU A 354 -7.35 3.67 -12.81
CA GLU A 354 -6.17 3.34 -11.99
C GLU A 354 -4.87 3.49 -12.79
N PHE A 355 -4.88 3.12 -14.07
CA PHE A 355 -3.74 3.30 -14.96
C PHE A 355 -3.47 4.76 -15.27
N GLU A 356 -4.51 5.57 -15.49
CA GLU A 356 -4.36 7.00 -15.75
C GLU A 356 -3.87 7.75 -14.52
N GLU A 357 -4.35 7.40 -13.32
CA GLU A 357 -3.83 7.91 -12.06
C GLU A 357 -2.34 7.59 -11.92
N TRP A 358 -1.95 6.33 -12.12
CA TRP A 358 -0.54 5.93 -12.08
C TRP A 358 0.33 6.68 -13.10
N MET A 359 -0.17 6.88 -14.33
CA MET A 359 0.58 7.57 -15.38
C MET A 359 0.79 9.06 -15.14
N ARG A 360 0.04 9.69 -14.21
CA ARG A 360 0.29 11.07 -13.77
C ARG A 360 1.58 11.15 -12.96
N ASP A 361 1.86 10.12 -12.15
CA ASP A 361 2.99 10.10 -11.23
C ASP A 361 4.21 9.34 -11.78
N SER A 362 3.99 8.39 -12.71
CA SER A 362 5.04 7.54 -13.26
C SER A 362 4.80 7.18 -14.73
N HIS A 363 5.79 7.41 -15.57
CA HIS A 363 5.76 6.98 -16.98
C HIS A 363 6.25 5.54 -17.19
N LEU A 364 6.35 4.74 -16.12
CA LEU A 364 6.81 3.35 -16.17
C LEU A 364 5.65 2.38 -15.92
N CYS A 365 5.69 1.20 -16.55
CA CYS A 365 4.73 0.14 -16.23
C CYS A 365 4.99 -0.41 -14.82
N SER A 366 3.98 -0.38 -13.93
CA SER A 366 4.08 -0.91 -12.55
C SER A 366 4.46 -2.39 -12.43
N ARG A 367 4.34 -3.17 -13.52
CA ARG A 367 4.67 -4.61 -13.52
C ARG A 367 6.01 -4.94 -14.14
N CYS A 368 6.42 -4.24 -15.20
CA CYS A 368 7.63 -4.58 -15.97
C CYS A 368 8.66 -3.45 -16.05
N ASP A 369 8.38 -2.31 -15.41
CA ASP A 369 9.24 -1.13 -15.30
C ASP A 369 9.70 -0.51 -16.63
N LYS A 370 9.12 -0.96 -17.75
CA LYS A 370 9.41 -0.39 -19.07
C LYS A 370 8.66 0.94 -19.25
N PRO A 371 9.30 1.94 -19.88
CA PRO A 371 8.68 3.23 -20.12
C PRO A 371 7.51 3.13 -21.11
N ILE A 372 6.44 3.84 -20.79
CA ILE A 372 5.21 3.96 -21.58
C ILE A 372 5.15 5.38 -22.14
N ARG A 373 5.63 5.53 -23.38
CA ARG A 373 5.72 6.85 -24.05
C ARG A 373 4.40 7.33 -24.65
N ARG A 374 3.45 6.43 -24.90
CA ARG A 374 2.16 6.73 -25.53
C ARG A 374 1.03 6.14 -24.70
N LYS A 375 -0.05 6.90 -24.53
CA LYS A 375 -1.28 6.45 -23.85
C LYS A 375 -1.82 5.21 -24.58
N PRO A 376 -1.84 4.02 -23.96
CA PRO A 376 -2.34 2.82 -24.62
C PRO A 376 -3.87 2.89 -24.80
N LYS A 377 -4.39 2.17 -25.80
CA LYS A 377 -5.83 2.17 -26.08
C LYS A 377 -6.59 1.40 -25.00
N SER A 378 -7.70 1.98 -24.53
CA SER A 378 -8.63 1.32 -23.62
C SER A 378 -9.48 0.29 -24.36
N ILE A 379 -9.66 -0.88 -23.74
CA ILE A 379 -10.47 -2.00 -24.20
C ILE A 379 -11.71 -2.08 -23.30
N SER A 380 -12.88 -2.35 -23.86
CA SER A 380 -14.06 -2.55 -23.02
C SER A 380 -13.92 -3.76 -22.09
N VAL A 381 -14.40 -3.64 -20.85
CA VAL A 381 -14.39 -4.74 -19.87
C VAL A 381 -15.07 -5.99 -20.43
N LYS A 382 -16.16 -5.82 -21.19
CA LYS A 382 -16.86 -6.93 -21.86
C LYS A 382 -15.96 -7.69 -22.85
N ASN A 383 -15.15 -6.98 -23.63
CA ASN A 383 -14.21 -7.62 -24.56
C ASN A 383 -13.07 -8.31 -23.82
N TYR A 384 -12.55 -7.68 -22.76
CA TYR A 384 -11.52 -8.27 -21.92
C TYR A 384 -11.98 -9.55 -21.22
N LEU A 385 -13.19 -9.55 -20.65
CA LEU A 385 -13.79 -10.74 -20.03
C LEU A 385 -14.01 -11.89 -21.02
N ARG A 386 -14.32 -11.59 -22.29
CA ARG A 386 -14.38 -12.63 -23.33
C ARG A 386 -13.01 -13.26 -23.58
N ILE A 387 -11.92 -12.48 -23.53
CA ILE A 387 -10.53 -12.98 -23.68
C ILE A 387 -10.19 -13.92 -22.53
N TYR A 388 -10.54 -13.54 -21.30
CA TYR A 388 -10.37 -14.37 -20.12
C TYR A 388 -11.20 -15.67 -20.19
N ALA A 389 -12.46 -15.60 -20.61
CA ALA A 389 -13.31 -16.77 -20.79
C ALA A 389 -12.76 -17.74 -21.85
N TYR A 390 -12.17 -17.21 -22.93
CA TYR A 390 -11.49 -18.02 -23.94
C TYR A 390 -10.28 -18.77 -23.35
N PHE A 391 -9.47 -18.11 -22.52
CA PHE A 391 -8.37 -18.76 -21.78
C PHE A 391 -8.85 -19.91 -20.89
N LEU A 392 -9.92 -19.69 -20.11
CA LEU A 392 -10.48 -20.74 -19.25
C LEU A 392 -10.94 -21.95 -20.07
N LYS A 393 -11.56 -21.72 -21.23
CA LYS A 393 -11.99 -22.78 -22.14
C LYS A 393 -10.80 -23.54 -22.72
N MET A 394 -9.71 -22.86 -23.09
CA MET A 394 -8.48 -23.53 -23.55
C MET A 394 -7.83 -24.36 -22.44
N LYS A 395 -7.77 -23.84 -21.21
CA LYS A 395 -7.19 -24.55 -20.06
C LYS A 395 -7.99 -25.82 -19.72
N LYS A 396 -9.33 -25.78 -19.82
CA LYS A 396 -10.20 -26.95 -19.62
C LYS A 396 -10.03 -28.03 -20.69
N ARG A 397 -9.60 -27.69 -21.91
CA ARG A 397 -9.36 -28.66 -23.00
C ARG A 397 -7.99 -29.34 -22.95
N LYS A 398 -7.06 -28.81 -22.16
CA LYS A 398 -5.70 -29.35 -21.98
C LYS A 398 -5.57 -30.23 -20.73
N LYS A 399 -6.57 -30.20 -19.87
CA LYS A 399 -6.80 -31.18 -18.82
C LYS A 399 -7.76 -32.21 -19.40
#